data_AF-A0A2M8NGF2-F1
#
_entry.id   AF-A0A2M8NGF2-F1
#
_cell.length_a   1.000
_cell.length_b   1.000
_cell.length_c   1.000
_cell.angle_alpha   90.00
_cell.angle_beta   90.00
_cell.angle_gamma   90.00
#
_symmetry.space_group_name_H-M   'P 1'
#
loop_
_entity.id
_entity.type
_entity.pdbx_description
1 polymer ?
#
loop_
_entity_poly.entity_id
_entity_poly.type
_entity_poly.pdbx_seq_one_letter_code
_entity_poly.pdbx_strand_id
1 'polypeptide(L)' 'MRFAPLHGWEMDASAAVALQKRMAAEVIADRPLDLGAIRVVAGVDVSVKVDEQGIAQSRGAVVALRFPDMT' A
#
# COMPACT_ATOMS: atom_id res chain seq x y z
N MET A 1 12.39 -0.40 -6.65
CA MET A 1 11.52 -1.23 -5.78
C MET A 1 11.07 -2.44 -6.58
N ARG A 2 11.14 -3.65 -6.02
CA ARG A 2 10.64 -4.89 -6.63
C ARG A 2 9.73 -5.57 -5.62
N PHE A 3 8.51 -5.93 -6.01
CA PHE A 3 7.54 -6.63 -5.16
C PHE A 3 7.16 -7.98 -5.79
N ALA A 4 6.78 -8.94 -4.95
CA ALA A 4 6.29 -10.24 -5.39
C ALA A 4 4.75 -10.17 -5.56
N PRO A 5 4.20 -10.56 -6.73
CA PRO A 5 2.75 -10.68 -6.88
C PRO A 5 2.25 -11.87 -6.06
N LEU A 6 1.39 -11.63 -5.08
CA LEU A 6 0.87 -12.67 -4.18
C LEU A 6 -0.46 -13.27 -4.66
N HIS A 7 -1.23 -12.51 -5.43
CA HIS A 7 -2.54 -12.89 -5.97
C HIS A 7 -2.91 -12.01 -7.18
N GLY A 8 -3.94 -12.40 -7.94
CA GLY A 8 -4.59 -11.54 -8.94
C GLY A 8 -5.58 -10.56 -8.29
N TRP A 9 -6.02 -9.53 -9.02
CA TRP A 9 -6.94 -8.51 -8.50
C TRP A 9 -8.41 -8.73 -8.87
N GLU A 10 -8.67 -9.40 -9.98
CA GLU A 10 -10.03 -9.69 -10.46
C GLU A 10 -10.69 -10.78 -9.61
N MET A 11 -11.56 -10.38 -8.68
CA MET A 11 -12.35 -11.29 -7.85
C MET A 11 -13.59 -10.60 -7.30
N ASP A 12 -14.59 -11.38 -6.90
CA ASP A 12 -15.74 -10.84 -6.17
C ASP A 12 -15.38 -10.52 -4.70
N ALA A 13 -16.29 -9.82 -4.02
CA ALA A 13 -16.09 -9.39 -2.64
C ALA A 13 -15.94 -10.57 -1.66
N SER A 14 -16.61 -11.70 -1.89
CA SER A 14 -16.55 -12.87 -1.01
C SER A 14 -15.19 -13.55 -1.09
N ALA A 15 -14.68 -13.71 -2.32
CA ALA A 15 -13.34 -14.20 -2.59
C ALA A 15 -12.26 -13.27 -2.03
N ALA A 16 -12.44 -11.94 -2.14
CA ALA A 16 -11.53 -10.96 -1.55
C ALA A 16 -11.45 -11.09 -0.03
N VAL A 17 -12.57 -11.21 0.67
CA VAL A 17 -12.60 -11.41 2.13
C VAL A 17 -11.94 -12.73 2.52
N ALA A 18 -12.20 -13.81 1.78
CA ALA A 18 -11.56 -15.10 2.03
C ALA A 18 -10.04 -15.03 1.85
N LEU A 19 -9.56 -14.32 0.83
CA LEU A 19 -8.14 -14.05 0.61
C LEU A 19 -7.54 -13.24 1.78
N GLN A 20 -8.17 -12.14 2.19
CA GLN A 20 -7.71 -11.31 3.31
C GLN A 20 -7.56 -12.12 4.60
N LYS A 21 -8.53 -13.01 4.91
CA LYS A 21 -8.48 -13.90 6.07
C LYS A 21 -7.29 -14.86 6.03
N ARG A 22 -6.95 -15.39 4.85
CA ARG A 22 -5.77 -16.25 4.68
C ARG A 22 -4.47 -15.46 4.85
N MET A 23 -4.36 -14.31 4.18
CA MET A 23 -3.15 -13.48 4.19
C MET A 23 -2.88 -12.82 5.55
N ALA A 24 -3.89 -12.62 6.38
CA ALA A 24 -3.72 -12.07 7.72
C ALA A 24 -2.73 -12.87 8.58
N ALA A 25 -2.62 -14.18 8.36
CA ALA A 25 -1.67 -15.05 9.06
C ALA A 25 -0.20 -14.80 8.66
N GLU A 26 0.05 -14.09 7.56
CA GLU A 26 1.39 -13.77 7.06
C GLU A 26 1.90 -12.41 7.58
N VAL A 27 1.08 -11.68 8.35
CA VAL A 27 1.45 -10.37 8.90
C VAL A 27 2.40 -10.53 10.09
N ILE A 28 3.59 -9.96 9.98
CA ILE A 28 4.56 -9.86 11.08
C ILE A 28 4.33 -8.52 11.79
N ALA A 29 3.71 -8.54 12.96
CA ALA A 29 3.36 -7.34 13.74
C ALA A 29 4.18 -7.20 15.05
N ASP A 30 5.02 -8.18 15.37
CA ASP A 30 5.78 -8.30 16.62
C ASP A 30 7.28 -8.02 16.46
N ARG A 31 7.73 -7.70 15.24
CA ARG A 31 9.12 -7.39 14.95
C ARG A 31 9.36 -5.87 15.03
N PRO A 32 10.13 -5.38 16.02
CA PRO A 32 10.46 -3.96 16.10
C PRO A 32 11.35 -3.53 14.94
N LEU A 33 11.19 -2.28 14.50
CA LEU A 33 12.07 -1.66 13.51
C LEU A 33 13.25 -0.98 14.21
N ASP A 34 14.46 -1.15 13.66
CA ASP A 34 15.62 -0.33 14.06
C ASP A 34 15.51 1.06 13.42
N LEU A 35 14.94 2.00 14.18
CA LEU A 35 14.73 3.38 13.72
C LEU A 35 16.06 4.08 13.39
N GLY A 36 17.17 3.70 14.04
CA GLY A 36 18.49 4.29 13.80
C GLY A 36 19.09 3.88 12.44
N ALA A 37 18.63 2.77 11.87
CA ALA A 37 19.04 2.29 10.55
C ALA A 37 18.19 2.85 9.40
N ILE A 38 17.03 3.46 9.68
CA ILE A 38 16.15 4.02 8.64
C ILE A 38 16.77 5.28 8.04
N ARG A 39 16.72 5.39 6.71
CA ARG A 39 17.26 6.54 5.94
C ARG A 39 16.21 7.22 5.07
N VAL A 40 15.16 6.50 4.71
CA VAL A 40 14.09 6.98 3.84
C VAL A 40 12.76 6.51 4.43
N VAL A 41 11.79 7.42 4.50
CA VAL A 41 10.39 7.12 4.79
C VAL A 41 9.55 7.44 3.56
N ALA A 42 8.60 6.58 3.22
CA ALA A 42 7.68 6.80 2.11
C ALA A 42 6.25 7.00 2.62
N GLY A 43 5.62 8.09 2.20
CA GLY A 43 4.17 8.30 2.33
C GLY A 43 3.48 7.89 1.03
N VAL A 44 2.33 7.24 1.13
CA VAL A 44 1.49 6.86 -0.01
C VAL A 44 0.09 7.39 0.22
N ASP A 45 -0.48 8.01 -0.81
CA ASP A 45 -1.86 8.50 -0.79
C ASP A 45 -2.57 8.23 -2.12
N VAL A 46 -3.89 8.11 -2.08
CA VAL A 46 -4.73 7.88 -3.26
C VAL A 46 -5.91 8.85 -3.24
N SER A 47 -6.07 9.60 -4.32
CA SER A 47 -7.25 10.44 -4.55
C SER A 47 -8.14 9.84 -5.64
N VAL A 48 -9.45 10.03 -5.51
CA VAL A 48 -10.43 9.61 -6.52
C VAL A 48 -11.18 10.85 -7.00
N LYS A 49 -11.30 11.01 -8.31
CA LYS A 49 -12.08 12.08 -8.95
C LYS A 49 -12.93 11.50 -10.05
N VAL A 50 -14.16 12.00 -10.15
CA VAL A 50 -15.05 11.69 -11.27
C VAL A 50 -14.84 12.78 -12.32
N ASP A 51 -14.57 12.40 -13.57
CA ASP A 51 -14.42 13.35 -14.67
C ASP A 51 -15.77 13.85 -15.21
N GLU A 52 -15.74 14.76 -16.17
CA GLU A 52 -16.95 15.35 -16.78
C GLU A 52 -17.82 14.30 -17.49
N GLN A 53 -17.25 13.14 -17.82
CA GLN A 53 -17.93 12.02 -18.45
C GLN A 53 -18.50 11.02 -17.42
N GLY A 54 -18.37 11.31 -16.12
CA GLY A 54 -18.88 10.45 -15.06
C GLY A 54 -17.99 9.26 -14.73
N ILE A 55 -16.76 9.22 -15.24
CA ILE A 55 -15.82 8.11 -15.03
C ILE A 55 -14.96 8.40 -13.80
N ALA A 56 -14.95 7.47 -12.85
CA ALA A 56 -14.09 7.55 -11.68
C ALA A 56 -12.64 7.21 -12.03
N GLN A 57 -11.73 8.15 -11.79
CA GLN A 57 -10.30 7.96 -11.95
C GLN A 57 -9.61 8.05 -10.58
N SER A 58 -8.74 7.09 -10.30
CA SER A 58 -7.93 7.07 -9.08
C SER A 58 -6.49 7.46 -9.39
N ARG A 59 -5.88 8.31 -8.55
CA ARG A 59 -4.48 8.71 -8.66
C ARG A 59 -3.76 8.40 -7.35
N GLY A 60 -2.83 7.44 -7.43
CA GLY A 60 -1.88 7.16 -6.37
C GLY A 60 -0.65 8.06 -6.48
N ALA A 61 -0.12 8.52 -5.35
CA ALA A 61 1.13 9.24 -5.25
C ALA A 61 2.00 8.61 -4.16
N VAL A 62 3.31 8.61 -4.38
CA VAL A 62 4.32 8.18 -3.41
C VAL A 62 5.32 9.31 -3.24
N VAL A 63 5.57 9.71 -2.00
CA VAL A 63 6.60 10.69 -1.64
C VAL A 63 7.62 10.00 -0.76
N ALA A 64 8.89 10.03 -1.14
CA ALA A 64 9.99 9.50 -0.36
C ALA A 64 10.83 10.65 0.19
N LEU A 65 11.03 10.66 1.51
CA LEU A 65 11.79 11.69 2.23
C LEU A 65 12.98 11.05 2.95
N ARG A 66 14.09 11.77 3.05
CA ARG A 66 15.19 11.40 3.95
C ARG A 66 14.69 11.46 5.40
N PHE A 67 15.00 10.45 6.19
CA PHE A 67 14.69 10.37 7.61
C PHE A 67 16.01 10.48 8.42
N PRO A 68 16.05 11.24 9.53
CA PRO A 68 14.94 11.94 10.20
C PRO A 68 14.67 13.36 9.69
N ASP A 69 15.44 13.85 8.72
CA ASP A 69 15.43 15.24 8.27
C ASP A 69 14.09 15.68 7.63
N MET A 70 13.30 14.73 7.14
CA MET A 70 12.03 14.93 6.42
C MET A 70 12.15 15.84 5.20
N THR A 71 13.22 15.64 4.42
CA THR A 71 13.53 16.40 3.19
C THR A 71 13.58 15.53 1.95
#